data_AF-A1VWY4-F1
#
_entry.id   AF-A1VWY4-F1
#
_cell.length_a   1.000
_cell.length_b   1.000
_cell.length_c   1.000
_cell.angle_alpha   90.00
_cell.angle_beta   90.00
_cell.angle_gamma   90.00
#
_symmetry.space_group_name_H-M   'P 1'
#
loop_
_entity.id
_entity.type
_entity.pdbx_description
1 polymer ?
#
loop_
_entity_poly.entity_id
_entity_poly.type
_entity_poly.pdbx_seq_one_letter_code
_entity_poly.pdbx_strand_id
1 'polypeptide(L)'
;MKNLISCDKPTIAALADRLKRANSHAEYQRIQCVLIRATLGSTAAQIAQLLGWSTATVHVIHSRWAKEGDALFDLRGRGGRHHQHLSPAEEGRLLAPFTTKAQAGGLLHVSEIKQAMEEKVGSAVASSTVYRMLDRHGWRKVIPRPRHPKADMQAQDAFKKTPHSGTPRGRAPG
;
A
#
# COMPACT_ATOMS: atom_id res chain seq x y z
N MET A 1 -16.51 -20.91 37.09
CA MET A 1 -16.29 -20.21 35.81
C MET A 1 -15.64 -21.18 34.84
N LYS A 2 -16.28 -21.52 33.72
CA LYS A 2 -15.71 -22.44 32.71
C LYS A 2 -14.41 -21.81 32.16
N ASN A 3 -13.32 -22.55 32.13
CA ASN A 3 -12.08 -22.09 31.52
C ASN A 3 -12.28 -22.00 30.01
N LEU A 4 -12.46 -20.77 29.52
CA LEU A 4 -12.65 -20.46 28.09
C LEU A 4 -11.38 -20.67 27.24
N ILE A 5 -10.24 -20.92 27.90
CA ILE A 5 -8.94 -21.08 27.25
C ILE A 5 -8.35 -22.39 27.78
N SER A 6 -7.97 -23.28 26.86
CA SER A 6 -7.29 -24.52 27.18
C SER A 6 -5.85 -24.22 27.61
N CYS A 7 -5.39 -24.85 28.69
CA CYS A 7 -4.04 -24.68 29.24
C CYS A 7 -3.10 -25.82 28.83
N ASP A 8 -3.37 -26.46 27.69
CA ASP A 8 -2.58 -27.58 27.19
C ASP A 8 -1.22 -27.10 26.64
N LYS A 9 -0.19 -27.91 26.87
CA LYS A 9 1.18 -27.62 26.43
C LYS A 9 1.30 -27.32 24.92
N PRO A 10 0.66 -28.05 23.99
CA PRO A 10 0.81 -27.75 22.56
C PRO A 10 0.18 -26.39 22.19
N THR A 11 -0.98 -26.04 22.74
CA THR A 11 -1.59 -24.72 22.52
C THR A 11 -0.71 -23.59 23.03
N ILE A 12 -0.14 -23.72 24.23
CA ILE A 12 0.78 -22.72 24.79
C ILE A 12 2.02 -22.57 23.91
N ALA A 13 2.59 -23.69 23.44
CA ALA A 13 3.75 -23.67 22.55
C ALA A 13 3.44 -22.98 21.21
N ALA A 14 2.29 -23.28 20.61
CA ALA A 14 1.83 -22.66 19.37
C ALA A 14 1.62 -21.14 19.52
N LEU A 15 0.96 -20.71 20.60
CA LEU A 15 0.77 -19.29 20.91
C LEU A 15 2.11 -18.57 21.13
N ALA A 16 3.05 -19.20 21.84
CA ALA A 16 4.38 -18.63 22.07
C ALA A 16 5.21 -18.52 20.77
N ASP A 17 5.11 -19.50 19.88
CA ASP A 17 5.75 -19.45 18.56
C ASP A 17 5.12 -18.37 17.67
N ARG A 18 3.79 -18.26 17.68
CA ARG A 18 3.07 -17.22 16.94
C ARG A 18 3.40 -15.82 17.45
N LEU A 19 3.51 -15.63 18.77
CA LEU A 19 3.89 -14.34 19.37
C LEU A 19 5.23 -13.82 18.81
N LYS A 20 6.19 -14.71 18.56
CA LYS A 20 7.50 -14.37 17.98
C LYS A 20 7.42 -13.92 16.52
N ARG A 21 6.37 -14.32 15.79
CA ARG A 21 6.14 -14.02 14.38
C ARG A 21 5.13 -12.88 14.15
N ALA A 22 4.61 -12.28 15.22
CA ALA A 22 3.59 -11.24 15.12
C ALA A 22 4.11 -10.04 14.30
N ASN A 23 3.31 -9.58 13.33
CA ASN A 23 3.72 -8.53 12.38
C ASN A 23 3.18 -7.14 12.75
N SER A 24 2.38 -7.04 13.82
CA SER A 24 1.85 -5.78 14.31
C SER A 24 1.72 -5.77 15.83
N HIS A 25 1.77 -4.58 16.42
CA HIS A 25 1.57 -4.40 17.85
C HIS A 25 0.21 -4.94 18.32
N ALA A 26 -0.84 -4.72 17.52
CA ALA A 26 -2.19 -5.20 17.84
C ALA A 26 -2.29 -6.73 17.83
N GLU A 27 -1.62 -7.40 16.88
CA GLU A 27 -1.55 -8.86 16.83
C GLU A 27 -0.79 -9.39 18.06
N TYR A 28 0.38 -8.81 18.34
CA TYR A 28 1.22 -9.19 19.48
C TYR A 28 0.45 -9.13 20.81
N GLN A 29 -0.22 -8.01 21.10
CA GLN A 29 -0.98 -7.86 22.34
C GLN A 29 -2.18 -8.82 22.46
N ARG A 30 -2.85 -9.15 21.34
CA ARG A 30 -3.95 -10.13 21.36
C ARG A 30 -3.43 -11.53 21.70
N ILE A 31 -2.32 -11.95 21.09
CA ILE A 31 -1.69 -13.23 21.41
C ILE A 31 -1.24 -13.24 22.87
N GLN A 32 -0.60 -12.17 23.33
CA GLN A 32 -0.14 -12.02 24.72
C GLN A 32 -1.31 -12.12 25.72
N CYS A 33 -2.46 -11.52 25.42
CA CYS A 33 -3.66 -11.59 26.25
C CYS A 33 -4.11 -13.04 26.48
N VAL A 34 -4.19 -13.85 25.41
CA VAL A 34 -4.58 -15.27 25.51
C VAL A 34 -3.49 -16.08 26.21
N LEU A 35 -2.22 -15.82 25.88
CA LEU A 35 -1.08 -16.55 26.44
C LEU A 35 -0.95 -16.35 27.95
N ILE A 36 -1.10 -15.12 28.46
CA ILE A 36 -1.07 -14.83 29.92
C ILE A 36 -2.15 -15.62 30.64
N ARG A 37 -3.36 -15.71 30.06
CA ARG A 37 -4.44 -16.50 30.64
C ARG A 37 -4.13 -18.00 30.64
N ALA A 38 -3.56 -18.52 29.56
CA ALA A 38 -3.25 -19.95 29.41
C ALA A 38 -2.08 -20.39 30.30
N THR A 39 -1.07 -19.53 30.51
CA THR A 39 0.15 -19.88 31.26
C THR A 39 0.06 -19.53 32.75
N LEU A 40 -0.47 -18.35 33.08
CA LEU A 40 -0.48 -17.83 34.45
C LEU A 40 -1.86 -17.94 35.12
N GLY A 41 -2.92 -18.29 34.37
CA GLY A 41 -4.27 -18.35 34.90
C GLY A 41 -4.84 -16.99 35.34
N SER A 42 -4.20 -15.88 34.95
CA SER A 42 -4.53 -14.54 35.43
C SER A 42 -5.98 -14.15 35.15
N THR A 43 -6.57 -13.36 36.04
CA THR A 43 -7.93 -12.83 35.87
C THR A 43 -7.96 -11.79 34.74
N ALA A 44 -9.15 -11.54 34.18
CA ALA A 44 -9.31 -10.51 33.15
C ALA A 44 -8.88 -9.11 33.65
N ALA A 45 -9.08 -8.82 34.94
CA ALA A 45 -8.62 -7.58 35.57
C ALA A 45 -7.10 -7.46 35.63
N GLN A 46 -6.40 -8.53 36.02
CA GLN A 46 -4.94 -8.55 36.04
C GLN A 46 -4.35 -8.39 34.63
N ILE A 47 -4.91 -9.11 33.65
CA ILE A 47 -4.46 -9.01 32.25
C ILE A 47 -4.71 -7.60 31.70
N ALA A 48 -5.87 -7.03 31.98
CA ALA A 48 -6.23 -5.67 31.59
C ALA A 48 -5.22 -4.65 32.16
N GLN A 49 -4.88 -4.76 33.44
CA GLN A 49 -3.87 -3.91 34.07
C GLN A 49 -2.48 -4.08 33.44
N LEU A 50 -2.05 -5.31 33.16
CA LEU A 50 -0.75 -5.60 32.56
C LEU A 50 -0.62 -5.07 31.12
N LEU A 51 -1.69 -5.14 30.33
CA LEU A 51 -1.68 -4.73 28.92
C LEU A 51 -2.14 -3.27 28.70
N GLY A 52 -2.60 -2.59 29.76
CA GLY A 52 -3.19 -1.25 29.65
C GLY A 52 -4.53 -1.25 28.91
N TRP A 53 -5.31 -2.33 29.02
CA TRP A 53 -6.59 -2.51 28.34
C TRP A 53 -7.77 -2.37 29.31
N SER A 54 -8.98 -2.25 28.76
CA SER A 54 -10.20 -2.42 29.57
C SER A 54 -10.45 -3.90 29.86
N THR A 55 -11.07 -4.21 31.00
CA THR A 55 -11.50 -5.57 31.34
C THR A 55 -12.47 -6.15 30.30
N ALA A 56 -13.37 -5.31 29.78
CA ALA A 56 -14.31 -5.69 28.72
C ALA A 56 -13.58 -6.16 27.44
N THR A 57 -12.50 -5.48 27.04
CA THR A 57 -11.69 -5.89 25.89
C THR A 57 -11.09 -7.28 26.09
N VAL A 58 -10.55 -7.55 27.28
CA VAL A 58 -9.99 -8.87 27.62
C VAL A 58 -11.07 -9.96 27.53
N HIS A 59 -12.27 -9.70 28.06
CA HIS A 59 -13.39 -10.63 27.95
C HIS A 59 -13.80 -10.91 26.49
N VAL A 60 -13.85 -9.88 25.65
CA VAL A 60 -14.13 -10.02 24.21
C VAL A 60 -13.07 -10.89 23.53
N ILE A 61 -11.79 -10.62 23.80
CA ILE A 61 -10.67 -11.39 23.24
C ILE A 61 -10.73 -12.86 23.66
N HIS A 62 -10.93 -13.15 24.95
CA HIS A 62 -11.09 -14.53 25.43
C HIS A 62 -12.33 -15.22 24.83
N SER A 63 -13.46 -14.52 24.73
CA SER A 63 -14.67 -15.08 24.12
C SER A 63 -14.49 -15.37 22.64
N ARG A 64 -13.76 -14.54 21.89
CA ARG A 64 -13.47 -14.79 20.48
C ARG A 64 -12.48 -15.92 20.31
N TRP A 65 -11.42 -15.99 21.12
CA TRP A 65 -10.50 -17.12 21.12
C TRP A 65 -11.24 -18.45 21.30
N ALA A 66 -12.17 -18.51 22.26
CA ALA A 66 -12.97 -19.72 22.50
C ALA A 66 -13.86 -20.13 21.31
N LYS A 67 -14.17 -19.21 20.39
CA LYS A 67 -15.04 -19.44 19.22
C LYS A 67 -14.26 -19.64 17.92
N GLU A 68 -13.19 -18.87 17.74
CA GLU A 68 -12.49 -18.65 16.47
C GLU A 68 -11.06 -19.24 16.49
N GLY A 69 -10.50 -19.53 17.68
CA GLY A 69 -9.12 -19.98 17.83
C GLY A 69 -8.13 -19.01 17.19
N ASP A 70 -7.20 -19.55 16.41
CA ASP A 70 -6.12 -18.80 15.75
C ASP A 70 -6.62 -17.72 14.78
N ALA A 71 -7.82 -17.87 14.21
CA ALA A 71 -8.39 -16.88 13.29
C ALA A 71 -8.58 -15.49 13.94
N LEU A 72 -8.63 -15.43 15.29
CA LEU A 72 -8.67 -14.17 16.05
C LEU A 72 -7.49 -13.24 15.75
N PHE A 73 -6.33 -13.82 15.44
CA PHE A 73 -5.08 -13.09 15.22
C PHE A 73 -4.91 -12.62 13.77
N ASP A 74 -5.75 -13.09 12.85
CA ASP A 74 -5.73 -12.68 11.45
C ASP A 74 -6.40 -11.31 11.29
N LEU A 75 -5.69 -10.28 11.74
CA LEU A 75 -6.18 -8.91 11.73
C LEU A 75 -6.25 -8.37 10.31
N ARG A 76 -7.47 -8.22 9.80
CA ARG A 76 -7.69 -7.41 8.61
C ARG A 76 -7.40 -5.94 8.95
N GLY A 77 -6.54 -5.31 8.17
CA GLY A 77 -6.28 -3.88 8.26
C GLY A 77 -7.59 -3.09 8.12
N ARG A 78 -7.72 -2.01 8.89
CA ARG A 78 -8.87 -1.09 8.76
C ARG A 78 -8.65 -0.19 7.54
N GLY A 79 -9.69 -0.04 6.73
CA GLY A 79 -9.65 0.76 5.51
C GLY A 79 -9.46 -0.09 4.26
N GLY A 80 -9.33 0.57 3.12
CA GLY A 80 -9.32 -0.08 1.81
C GLY A 80 -10.37 0.49 0.87
N ARG A 81 -10.31 0.06 -0.40
CA ARG A 81 -11.16 0.57 -1.47
C ARG A 81 -12.47 -0.21 -1.55
N HIS A 82 -13.36 0.00 -0.57
CA HIS A 82 -14.64 -0.72 -0.50
C HIS A 82 -15.72 -0.13 -1.43
N HIS A 83 -15.68 1.17 -1.69
CA HIS A 83 -16.63 1.88 -2.56
C HIS A 83 -15.99 2.21 -3.91
N GLN A 84 -15.41 1.22 -4.56
CA GLN A 84 -14.84 1.39 -5.90
C GLN A 84 -15.92 1.27 -6.98
N HIS A 85 -15.87 2.14 -7.99
CA HIS A 85 -16.75 2.01 -9.16
C HIS A 85 -16.37 0.82 -10.05
N LEU A 86 -15.08 0.52 -10.14
CA LEU A 86 -14.52 -0.57 -10.94
C LEU A 86 -13.45 -1.30 -10.11
N SER A 87 -13.18 -2.56 -10.37
CA SER A 87 -12.01 -3.29 -9.86
C SER A 87 -10.72 -2.87 -10.59
N PRO A 88 -9.52 -3.10 -10.02
CA PRO A 88 -8.26 -2.80 -10.72
C PRO A 88 -8.16 -3.44 -12.11
N ALA A 89 -8.65 -4.67 -12.27
CA ALA A 89 -8.70 -5.36 -13.56
C ALA A 89 -9.65 -4.68 -14.55
N GLU A 90 -10.81 -4.20 -14.09
CA GLU A 90 -11.77 -3.49 -14.93
C GLU A 90 -11.32 -2.09 -15.33
N GLU A 91 -10.61 -1.40 -14.45
CA GLU A 91 -9.92 -0.15 -14.77
C GLU A 91 -8.85 -0.40 -15.85
N GLY A 92 -8.04 -1.46 -15.71
CA GLY A 92 -7.06 -1.84 -16.73
C GLY A 92 -7.70 -2.13 -18.09
N ARG A 93 -8.81 -2.87 -18.12
CA ARG A 93 -9.59 -3.11 -19.34
C ARG A 93 -10.17 -1.83 -19.95
N LEU A 94 -10.64 -0.90 -19.12
CA LEU A 94 -11.12 0.41 -19.58
C LEU A 94 -9.99 1.21 -20.24
N LEU A 95 -8.79 1.17 -19.66
CA LEU A 95 -7.65 1.95 -20.11
C LEU A 95 -6.91 1.34 -21.32
N ALA A 96 -7.05 0.04 -21.58
CA ALA A 96 -6.29 -0.63 -22.64
C ALA A 96 -6.40 0.04 -24.03
N PRO A 97 -7.60 0.42 -24.54
CA PRO A 97 -7.71 1.09 -25.83
C PRO A 97 -6.99 2.46 -25.86
N PHE A 98 -7.05 3.18 -24.75
CA PHE A 98 -6.38 4.47 -24.58
C PHE A 98 -4.86 4.30 -24.57
N THR A 99 -4.34 3.28 -23.88
CA THR A 99 -2.91 2.96 -23.88
C THR A 99 -2.40 2.63 -25.28
N THR A 100 -3.14 1.83 -26.05
CA THR A 100 -2.78 1.51 -27.46
C THR A 100 -2.75 2.76 -28.33
N LYS A 101 -3.76 3.63 -28.22
CA LYS A 101 -3.80 4.92 -28.94
C LYS A 101 -2.62 5.83 -28.57
N ALA A 102 -2.26 5.90 -27.29
CA ALA A 102 -1.12 6.69 -26.82
C ALA A 102 0.23 6.15 -27.29
N GLN A 103 0.41 4.81 -27.31
CA GLN A 103 1.61 4.18 -27.84
C GLN A 103 1.81 4.44 -29.34
N ALA A 104 0.73 4.57 -30.10
CA ALA A 104 0.76 4.99 -31.50
C ALA A 104 1.05 6.50 -31.70
N GLY A 105 1.41 7.23 -30.64
CA GLY A 105 1.68 8.67 -30.69
C GLY A 105 0.44 9.55 -30.62
N GLY A 106 -0.74 8.96 -30.35
CA GLY A 106 -1.99 9.71 -30.20
C GLY A 106 -2.02 10.55 -28.94
N LEU A 107 -2.52 11.79 -29.06
CA LEU A 107 -2.82 12.63 -27.90
C LEU A 107 -4.04 12.06 -27.18
N LEU A 108 -3.96 11.99 -25.84
CA LEU A 108 -5.01 11.42 -25.03
C LEU A 108 -5.64 12.46 -24.12
N HIS A 109 -6.96 12.63 -24.24
CA HIS A 109 -7.71 13.57 -23.41
C HIS A 109 -8.33 12.84 -22.21
N VAL A 110 -8.09 13.36 -21.01
CA VAL A 110 -8.68 12.81 -19.77
C VAL A 110 -10.21 12.83 -19.81
N SER A 111 -10.81 13.77 -20.56
CA SER A 111 -12.25 13.83 -20.81
C SER A 111 -12.79 12.59 -21.53
N GLU A 112 -12.07 12.06 -22.52
CA GLU A 112 -12.47 10.83 -23.24
C GLU A 112 -12.48 9.63 -22.29
N ILE A 113 -11.48 9.54 -21.40
CA ILE A 113 -11.42 8.47 -20.37
C ILE A 113 -12.57 8.62 -19.37
N LYS A 114 -12.85 9.86 -18.95
CA LYS A 114 -13.96 10.15 -18.04
C LYS A 114 -15.29 9.68 -18.63
N GLN A 115 -15.56 10.02 -19.88
CA GLN A 115 -16.79 9.61 -20.56
C GLN A 115 -16.89 8.09 -20.65
N ALA A 116 -15.83 7.40 -21.08
CA ALA A 116 -15.82 5.94 -21.12
C ALA A 116 -16.05 5.31 -19.73
N MET A 117 -15.53 5.93 -18.67
CA MET A 117 -15.78 5.50 -17.30
C MET A 117 -17.23 5.70 -16.89
N GLU A 118 -17.83 6.85 -17.18
CA GLU A 118 -19.23 7.16 -16.88
C GLU A 118 -20.19 6.22 -17.63
N GLU A 119 -19.91 5.90 -18.89
CA GLU A 119 -20.67 4.93 -19.69
C GLU A 119 -20.60 3.52 -19.09
N LYS A 120 -19.42 3.11 -18.61
CA LYS A 120 -19.24 1.78 -18.00
C LYS A 120 -19.86 1.67 -16.60
N VAL A 121 -19.86 2.77 -15.84
CA VAL A 121 -20.39 2.83 -14.47
C VAL A 121 -21.90 3.12 -14.47
N GLY A 122 -22.42 3.76 -15.51
CA GLY A 122 -23.83 4.16 -15.63
C GLY A 122 -24.21 5.40 -14.82
N SER A 123 -23.22 6.14 -14.29
CA SER A 123 -23.44 7.35 -13.50
C SER A 123 -22.33 8.37 -13.72
N ALA A 124 -22.61 9.63 -13.41
CA ALA A 124 -21.60 10.68 -13.41
C ALA A 124 -20.45 10.34 -12.43
N VAL A 125 -19.22 10.60 -12.85
CA VAL A 125 -18.02 10.32 -12.07
C VAL A 125 -17.25 11.63 -11.84
N ALA A 126 -16.79 11.85 -10.61
CA ALA A 126 -15.97 13.02 -10.31
C ALA A 126 -14.61 12.94 -11.04
N SER A 127 -14.12 14.08 -11.55
CA SER A 127 -12.81 14.12 -12.23
C SER A 127 -11.68 13.61 -11.34
N SER A 128 -11.74 13.86 -10.03
CA SER A 128 -10.78 13.36 -9.05
C SER A 128 -10.71 11.83 -9.02
N THR A 129 -11.83 11.13 -9.22
CA THR A 129 -11.88 9.66 -9.31
C THR A 129 -11.10 9.17 -10.52
N VAL A 130 -11.27 9.84 -11.67
CA VAL A 130 -10.54 9.53 -12.91
C VAL A 130 -9.04 9.77 -12.72
N TYR A 131 -8.64 10.92 -12.18
CA TYR A 131 -7.22 11.20 -11.93
C TYR A 131 -6.58 10.20 -10.96
N ARG A 132 -7.28 9.83 -9.87
CA ARG A 132 -6.79 8.82 -8.92
C ARG A 132 -6.71 7.43 -9.57
N MET A 133 -7.60 7.11 -10.51
CA MET A 133 -7.49 5.87 -11.30
C MET A 133 -6.23 5.92 -12.16
N LEU A 134 -6.05 6.98 -12.94
CA LEU A 134 -4.89 7.12 -13.83
C LEU A 134 -3.56 7.04 -13.08
N ASP A 135 -3.46 7.71 -11.93
CA ASP A 135 -2.27 7.66 -11.07
C ASP A 135 -1.94 6.23 -10.61
N ARG A 136 -2.94 5.44 -10.19
CA ARG A 136 -2.77 4.02 -9.82
C ARG A 136 -2.28 3.14 -10.97
N HIS A 137 -2.64 3.48 -12.20
CA HIS A 137 -2.19 2.77 -13.41
C HIS A 137 -0.88 3.35 -13.96
N GLY A 138 -0.17 4.16 -13.18
CA GLY A 138 1.15 4.70 -13.53
C GLY A 138 1.10 5.73 -14.66
N TRP A 139 -0.06 6.35 -14.89
CA TRP A 139 -0.20 7.31 -15.97
C TRP A 139 0.55 8.60 -15.64
N ARG A 140 1.47 9.00 -16.53
CA ARG A 140 2.26 10.22 -16.37
C ARG A 140 2.06 11.13 -17.58
N LYS A 141 1.81 12.42 -17.32
CA LYS A 141 1.84 13.44 -18.37
C LYS A 141 3.28 13.63 -18.84
N VAL A 142 3.58 13.17 -20.04
CA VAL A 142 4.87 13.41 -20.70
C VAL A 142 4.79 14.74 -21.44
N ILE A 143 5.52 15.73 -20.94
CA ILE A 143 5.68 17.01 -21.62
C ILE A 143 6.95 16.91 -22.47
N PRO A 144 6.90 17.16 -23.79
CA PRO A 144 8.09 17.23 -24.61
C PRO A 144 9.09 18.22 -23.99
N ARG A 145 10.39 17.88 -23.95
CA ARG A 145 11.38 18.84 -23.46
C ARG A 145 11.29 20.13 -24.29
N PRO A 146 11.20 21.30 -23.65
CA PRO A 146 11.23 22.57 -24.37
C PRO A 146 12.49 22.63 -25.24
N ARG A 147 12.32 22.94 -26.53
CA ARG A 147 13.42 23.26 -27.44
C ARG A 147 13.44 24.76 -27.66
N HIS A 148 14.63 25.35 -27.63
CA HIS A 148 14.80 26.76 -27.95
C HIS A 148 14.46 26.97 -29.44
N PRO A 149 13.63 27.97 -29.81
CA PRO A 149 13.21 28.17 -31.21
C PRO A 149 14.36 28.40 -32.20
N LYS A 150 15.48 28.97 -31.73
CA LYS A 150 16.72 29.17 -32.51
C LYS A 150 17.74 28.05 -32.34
N ALA A 151 17.34 26.90 -31.82
CA ALA A 151 18.24 25.76 -31.67
C ALA A 151 18.62 25.23 -33.06
N ASP A 152 19.85 25.50 -33.49
CA ASP A 152 20.44 24.92 -34.69
C ASP A 152 21.07 23.56 -34.34
N MET A 153 20.45 22.48 -34.81
CA MET A 153 20.91 21.11 -34.59
C MET A 153 22.27 20.85 -35.25
N GLN A 154 22.54 21.48 -36.40
CA GLN A 154 23.81 21.29 -37.13
C GLN A 154 24.96 21.98 -36.38
N ALA A 155 24.74 23.19 -35.87
CA ALA A 155 25.72 23.89 -35.04
C ALA A 155 26.02 23.13 -33.72
N GLN A 156 25.01 22.52 -33.10
CA GLN A 156 25.17 21.73 -31.87
C GLN A 156 25.93 20.42 -32.11
N ASP A 157 25.66 19.72 -33.22
CA ASP A 157 26.38 18.50 -33.58
C ASP A 157 27.83 18.80 -34.00
N ALA A 158 28.07 19.94 -34.66
CA ALA A 158 29.43 20.41 -34.96
C ALA A 158 30.22 20.74 -33.69
N PHE A 159 29.61 21.45 -32.74
CA PHE A 159 30.23 21.80 -31.45
C PHE A 159 30.57 20.58 -30.59
N LYS A 160 29.71 19.55 -30.58
CA LYS A 160 29.96 18.31 -29.83
C LYS A 160 31.12 17.49 -30.37
N LYS A 161 31.51 17.67 -31.64
CA LYS A 161 32.59 16.91 -32.28
C LYS A 161 33.97 17.53 -32.13
N THR A 162 34.11 18.73 -31.57
CA THR A 162 35.40 19.33 -31.25
C THR A 162 35.85 18.92 -29.84
N PRO A 163 36.84 18.02 -29.68
CA PRO A 163 37.47 17.82 -28.38
C PRO A 163 38.15 19.12 -27.99
N HIS A 164 37.77 19.68 -26.85
CA HIS A 164 38.52 20.81 -26.29
C HIS A 164 39.88 20.26 -25.84
N SER A 165 40.97 20.73 -26.44
CA SER A 165 42.28 20.61 -25.79
C SER A 165 42.17 21.43 -24.50
N GLY A 166 42.13 20.73 -23.36
CA GLY A 166 42.07 21.39 -22.07
C GLY A 166 43.18 22.43 -21.96
N THR A 167 42.84 23.64 -21.55
CA THR A 167 43.82 24.68 -21.25
C THR A 167 44.84 24.11 -20.27
N PRO A 168 46.16 24.25 -20.49
CA PRO A 168 47.15 23.72 -19.55
C PRO A 168 46.91 24.38 -18.20
N ARG A 169 46.55 23.59 -17.18
CA ARG A 169 46.47 24.10 -15.80
C ARG A 169 47.87 24.57 -15.43
N GLY A 170 47.97 25.85 -15.06
CA GLY A 170 49.22 26.56 -14.84
C GLY A 170 50.19 25.81 -13.93
N ARG A 171 51.47 25.86 -14.30
CA ARG A 171 52.59 25.37 -13.48
C ARG A 171 52.75 26.32 -12.29
N ALA A 172 52.60 25.82 -11.06
CA ALA A 172 52.94 26.58 -9.87
C ALA A 172 54.47 26.87 -9.86
N PRO A 173 54.92 28.10 -9.56
CA PRO A 173 56.33 28.36 -9.31
C PRO A 173 56.71 27.85 -7.92
N GLY A 174 57.89 27.23 -7.83
CA GLY A 174 58.50 26.78 -6.57
C GLY A 174 59.17 27.89 -5.79
#